data_AF-A0A9E0B2V9-F1
#
_entry.id   AF-A0A9E0B2V9-F1
#
_cell.length_a   1.000
_cell.length_b   1.000
_cell.length_c   1.000
_cell.angle_alpha   90.00
_cell.angle_beta   90.00
_cell.angle_gamma   90.00
#
_symmetry.space_group_name_H-M   'P 1'
#
loop_
_entity.id
_entity.type
_entity.pdbx_description
1 polymer ?
#
loop_
_entity_poly.entity_id
_entity_poly.type
_entity_poly.pdbx_seq_one_letter_code
_entity_poly.pdbx_strand_id
1 'polypeptide(L)'
;LITEQDIKNQDPELPAYKKYFMHGTGHYLGLDVHDIGDHYKPVPVGAVLTCEPGIYIREEGIGIRIENDVMLMQTGNHDFMQNTPREVEEIEAMMNAK
;
A
#
# COMPACT_ATOMS: atom_id res chain seq x y z
N LEU A 1 -19.19 -2.93 -8.87
CA LEU A 1 -17.94 -2.17 -8.62
C LEU A 1 -17.99 -0.82 -9.33
N ILE A 2 -16.96 0.02 -9.18
CA ILE A 2 -16.87 1.35 -9.83
C ILE A 2 -17.10 1.20 -11.34
N THR A 3 -17.97 2.04 -11.89
CA THR A 3 -18.33 2.06 -13.31
C THR A 3 -17.59 3.19 -14.05
N GLU A 4 -17.57 3.13 -15.39
CA GLU A 4 -17.08 4.27 -16.18
C GLU A 4 -17.84 5.56 -15.91
N GLN A 5 -19.14 5.47 -15.63
CA GLN A 5 -19.96 6.64 -15.34
C GLN A 5 -19.56 7.29 -14.01
N ASP A 6 -19.22 6.47 -13.00
CA ASP A 6 -18.70 6.95 -11.71
C ASP A 6 -17.37 7.70 -11.91
N ILE A 7 -16.49 7.18 -12.78
CA ILE A 7 -15.20 7.83 -13.10
C ILE A 7 -15.42 9.14 -13.85
N LYS A 8 -16.34 9.16 -14.83
CA LYS A 8 -16.67 10.38 -15.60
C LYS A 8 -17.28 11.47 -14.72
N ASN A 9 -18.01 11.10 -13.67
CA ASN A 9 -18.72 12.01 -12.78
C ASN A 9 -18.04 12.22 -11.42
N GLN A 10 -16.78 11.77 -11.25
CA GLN A 10 -16.12 11.82 -9.95
C GLN A 10 -15.82 13.25 -9.48
N ASP A 11 -15.85 13.45 -8.17
CA ASP A 11 -15.32 14.64 -7.53
C ASP A 11 -13.79 14.56 -7.53
N PRO A 12 -13.05 15.56 -8.04
CA PRO A 12 -11.59 15.59 -7.97
C PRO A 12 -11.03 15.49 -6.55
N GLU A 13 -11.74 16.01 -5.54
CA GLU A 13 -11.35 15.94 -4.12
C GLU A 13 -11.73 14.59 -3.48
N LEU A 14 -12.68 13.87 -4.09
CA LEU A 14 -13.07 12.52 -3.66
C LEU A 14 -13.17 11.59 -4.88
N PRO A 15 -12.03 11.18 -5.47
CA PRO A 15 -12.02 10.33 -6.64
C PRO A 15 -12.76 9.01 -6.42
N ALA A 16 -13.33 8.43 -7.47
CA ALA A 16 -14.20 7.25 -7.36
C ALA A 16 -13.52 6.06 -6.63
N TYR A 17 -12.20 5.90 -6.78
CA TYR A 17 -11.43 4.85 -6.11
C TYR A 17 -11.49 4.95 -4.58
N LYS A 18 -11.67 6.16 -4.00
CA LYS A 18 -11.73 6.37 -2.54
C LYS A 18 -12.89 5.60 -1.89
N LYS A 19 -13.88 5.18 -2.68
CA LYS A 19 -14.94 4.25 -2.24
C LYS A 19 -14.37 2.95 -1.67
N TYR A 20 -13.31 2.41 -2.26
CA TYR A 20 -12.71 1.12 -1.87
C TYR A 20 -11.26 1.23 -1.39
N PHE A 21 -10.62 2.40 -1.50
CA PHE A 21 -9.27 2.67 -1.01
C PHE A 21 -9.21 4.06 -0.36
N MET A 22 -9.57 4.13 0.93
CA MET A 22 -9.83 5.39 1.64
C MET A 22 -8.59 6.03 2.28
N HIS A 23 -7.54 5.26 2.55
CA HIS A 23 -6.31 5.74 3.20
C HIS A 23 -5.22 6.18 2.21
N GLY A 24 -4.05 6.57 2.71
CA GLY A 24 -2.84 6.82 1.91
C GLY A 24 -2.09 5.52 1.62
N THR A 25 -1.15 5.54 0.67
CA THR A 25 -0.40 4.33 0.26
C THR A 25 0.83 4.06 1.12
N GLY A 26 1.08 4.86 2.16
CA GLY A 26 2.19 4.65 3.08
C GLY A 26 2.45 5.83 4.00
N HIS A 27 3.33 5.60 4.97
CA HIS A 27 3.82 6.58 5.93
C HIS A 27 5.31 6.35 6.21
N TYR A 28 5.97 7.34 6.83
CA TYR A 28 7.32 7.14 7.34
C TYR A 28 7.31 6.13 8.49
N LEU A 29 8.37 5.34 8.60
CA LEU A 29 8.53 4.31 9.60
C LEU A 29 9.90 4.44 10.27
N GLY A 30 9.95 4.29 11.59
CA GLY A 30 11.20 4.35 12.34
C GLY A 30 11.00 3.99 13.80
N LEU A 31 11.25 4.93 14.72
CA LEU A 31 11.05 4.66 16.15
C LEU A 31 9.56 4.56 16.49
N ASP A 32 8.74 5.35 15.82
CA ASP A 32 7.29 5.24 15.83
C ASP A 32 6.81 4.50 14.57
N VAL A 33 5.66 3.81 14.69
CA VAL A 33 5.04 3.11 13.55
C VAL A 33 4.69 4.13 12.46
N HIS A 34 4.02 5.23 12.83
CA HIS A 34 3.83 6.39 11.97
C HIS A 34 4.84 7.46 12.37
N ASP A 35 6.05 7.37 11.83
CA ASP A 35 7.15 8.27 12.19
C ASP A 35 7.01 9.64 11.52
N ILE A 36 7.78 10.60 12.01
CA ILE A 36 7.81 11.97 11.53
C ILE A 36 8.47 12.02 10.16
N GLY A 37 7.84 12.71 9.21
CA GLY A 37 8.47 13.12 7.98
C GLY A 37 7.69 14.19 7.23
N ASP A 38 8.38 14.92 6.35
CA ASP A 38 7.76 15.98 5.55
C ASP A 38 7.16 15.38 4.27
N HIS A 39 5.83 15.38 4.19
CA HIS A 39 5.09 14.83 3.05
C HIS A 39 5.04 15.78 1.83
N TYR A 40 5.52 17.01 1.97
CA TYR A 40 5.53 18.02 0.91
C TYR A 40 6.91 18.22 0.28
N LYS A 41 7.92 17.48 0.76
CA LYS A 41 9.27 17.47 0.20
C LYS A 41 9.59 16.12 -0.43
N PRO A 42 10.56 16.07 -1.37
CA PRO A 42 11.10 14.81 -1.84
C PRO A 42 11.60 13.96 -0.66
N VAL A 43 11.25 12.67 -0.68
CA VAL A 43 11.69 11.70 0.32
C VAL A 43 13.23 11.61 0.29
N PRO A 44 13.93 11.78 1.42
CA PRO A 44 15.38 11.74 1.45
C PRO A 44 15.91 10.31 1.33
N VAL A 45 17.10 10.15 0.76
CA VAL A 45 17.83 8.87 0.76
C VAL A 45 18.06 8.43 2.21
N GLY A 46 17.81 7.15 2.48
CA GLY A 46 17.89 6.55 3.81
C GLY A 46 16.59 6.62 4.61
N ALA A 47 15.57 7.36 4.17
CA ALA A 47 14.25 7.28 4.78
C ALA A 47 13.63 5.89 4.59
N VAL A 48 12.92 5.42 5.61
CA VAL A 48 12.12 4.19 5.57
C VAL A 48 10.65 4.56 5.54
N LEU A 49 9.90 3.92 4.65
CA LEU A 49 8.47 4.11 4.48
C LEU A 49 7.77 2.77 4.29
N THR A 50 6.49 2.74 4.63
CA THR A 50 5.59 1.65 4.23
C THR A 50 5.11 1.85 2.78
N CYS A 51 4.79 0.75 2.10
CA CYS A 51 4.10 0.72 0.81
C CYS A 51 2.91 -0.24 0.92
N GLU A 52 1.72 0.30 1.13
CA GLU A 52 0.56 -0.42 1.66
C GLU A 52 -0.76 -0.24 0.85
N PRO A 53 -0.77 -0.51 -0.47
CA PRO A 53 -2.02 -0.47 -1.23
C PRO A 53 -3.05 -1.46 -0.68
N GLY A 54 -4.32 -1.07 -0.70
CA GLY A 54 -5.42 -1.91 -0.24
C GLY A 54 -6.70 -1.71 -1.04
N ILE A 55 -7.60 -2.70 -0.93
CA ILE A 55 -8.94 -2.67 -1.50
C ILE A 55 -9.94 -3.29 -0.51
N TYR A 56 -11.03 -2.58 -0.25
CA TYR A 56 -12.02 -2.97 0.76
C TYR A 56 -13.44 -2.90 0.17
N ILE A 57 -13.98 -4.06 -0.24
CA ILE A 57 -15.27 -4.19 -0.91
C ILE A 57 -16.30 -4.72 0.10
N ARG A 58 -17.00 -3.78 0.76
CA ARG A 58 -17.95 -4.10 1.85
C ARG A 58 -19.07 -5.03 1.39
N GLU A 59 -19.58 -4.84 0.18
CA GLU A 59 -20.67 -5.63 -0.40
C GLU A 59 -20.30 -7.10 -0.65
N GLU A 60 -19.00 -7.40 -0.79
CA GLU A 60 -18.48 -8.76 -0.93
C GLU A 60 -17.91 -9.31 0.39
N GLY A 61 -17.79 -8.48 1.42
CA GLY A 61 -17.14 -8.86 2.68
C GLY A 61 -15.64 -9.08 2.54
N ILE A 62 -15.00 -8.51 1.51
CA ILE A 62 -13.59 -8.70 1.19
C ILE A 62 -12.80 -7.44 1.52
N GLY A 63 -11.68 -7.60 2.22
CA GLY A 63 -10.70 -6.55 2.47
C GLY A 63 -9.29 -7.12 2.40
N ILE A 64 -8.46 -6.55 1.52
CA ILE A 64 -7.10 -7.01 1.28
C ILE A 64 -6.18 -5.78 1.31
N ARG A 65 -5.08 -5.88 2.05
CA ARG A 65 -3.96 -4.95 2.01
C ARG A 65 -2.68 -5.76 2.03
N ILE A 66 -1.73 -5.37 1.19
CA ILE A 66 -0.40 -5.96 1.14
C ILE A 66 0.57 -4.82 1.39
N GLU A 67 1.50 -5.01 2.33
CA GLU A 67 2.33 -3.95 2.87
C GLU A 67 3.78 -4.42 3.05
N ASN A 68 4.71 -3.64 2.51
CA ASN A 68 6.15 -3.84 2.67
C ASN A 68 6.81 -2.58 3.23
N ASP A 69 7.90 -2.78 3.97
CA ASP A 69 8.76 -1.71 4.48
C ASP A 69 9.95 -1.51 3.54
N VAL A 70 10.12 -0.30 3.03
CA VAL A 70 11.15 0.03 2.05
C VAL A 70 12.00 1.21 2.48
N MET A 71 13.32 1.07 2.34
CA MET A 71 14.27 2.18 2.49
C MET A 71 14.61 2.76 1.13
N LEU A 72 14.48 4.09 0.98
CA LEU A 72 14.88 4.76 -0.25
C LEU A 72 16.40 4.80 -0.37
N MET A 73 16.92 4.35 -1.51
CA MET A 73 18.35 4.39 -1.82
C MET A 73 18.66 5.53 -2.81
N GLN A 74 19.95 5.79 -3.04
CA GLN A 74 20.37 6.75 -4.08
C GLN A 74 19.80 6.37 -5.47
N THR A 75 19.64 5.07 -5.71
CA THR A 75 18.97 4.49 -6.88
C THR A 75 18.11 3.32 -6.42
N GLY A 76 16.82 3.33 -6.71
CA GLY A 76 15.90 2.27 -6.29
C GLY A 76 15.58 2.30 -4.80
N ASN A 77 15.25 1.14 -4.24
CA ASN A 77 14.92 0.96 -2.84
C ASN A 77 15.51 -0.37 -2.31
N HIS A 78 15.61 -0.47 -0.99
CA HIS A 78 15.85 -1.73 -0.29
C HIS A 78 14.55 -2.17 0.39
N ASP A 79 14.02 -3.33 0.01
CA ASP A 79 12.81 -3.91 0.58
C ASP A 79 13.18 -4.86 1.74
N PHE A 80 12.84 -4.46 2.97
CA PHE A 80 13.10 -5.25 4.17
C PHE A 80 12.23 -6.50 4.25
N MET A 81 11.15 -6.54 3.48
CA MET A 81 10.14 -7.59 3.45
C MET A 81 10.23 -8.44 2.18
N GLN A 82 11.33 -8.33 1.42
CA GLN A 82 11.51 -9.00 0.12
C GLN A 82 11.39 -10.54 0.15
N ASN A 83 11.55 -11.16 1.32
CA ASN A 83 11.45 -12.61 1.49
C ASN A 83 10.07 -13.06 2.02
N THR A 84 9.16 -12.13 2.27
CA THR A 84 7.79 -12.44 2.70
C THR A 84 6.98 -12.87 1.46
N PRO A 85 6.29 -14.03 1.49
CA PRO A 85 5.49 -14.49 0.37
C PRO A 85 4.37 -13.50 0.07
N ARG A 86 4.14 -13.19 -1.21
CA ARG A 86 3.14 -12.20 -1.62
C ARG A 86 2.29 -12.68 -2.78
N GLU A 87 2.87 -13.45 -3.69
CA GLU A 87 2.12 -14.01 -4.80
C GLU A 87 1.22 -15.14 -4.29
N VAL A 88 0.06 -15.30 -4.93
CA VAL A 88 -0.97 -16.26 -4.50
C VAL A 88 -0.38 -17.68 -4.42
N GLU A 89 0.39 -18.07 -5.43
CA GLU A 89 0.99 -19.38 -5.53
C GLU A 89 2.02 -19.63 -4.42
N GLU A 90 2.79 -18.62 -4.02
CA GLU A 90 3.77 -18.72 -2.93
C GLU A 90 3.07 -18.96 -1.59
N ILE A 91 2.02 -18.17 -1.33
CA ILE A 91 1.23 -18.24 -0.10
C ILE A 91 0.52 -19.61 -0.02
N GLU A 92 -0.16 -20.02 -1.10
CA GLU A 92 -0.84 -21.31 -1.14
C GLU A 92 0.13 -22.49 -1.00
N ALA A 93 1.31 -22.43 -1.64
CA ALA A 93 2.32 -23.47 -1.49
C ALA A 93 2.81 -23.57 -0.04
N MET A 94 3.09 -22.44 0.62
CA MET A 94 3.51 -22.42 2.02
C MET A 94 2.42 -22.90 2.98
N MET A 95 1.16 -22.54 2.75
CA MET A 95 0.03 -23.00 3.57
C MET A 95 -0.23 -24.50 3.42
N ASN A 96 0.07 -25.08 2.26
CA ASN A 96 -0.13 -26.50 1.96
C ASN A 96 1.12 -27.36 2.26
N ALA A 97 2.29 -26.75 2.44
CA ALA A 97 3.50 -27.43 2.85
C ALA A 97 3.35 -27.91 4.31
N LYS A 98 3.09 -29.20 4.48
CA LYS A 98 3.08 -29.86 5.79
C LYS A 98 4.50 -30.20 6.24
#